data_AF-A0A7W9WYA8-F1
#
_entry.id   AF-A0A7W9WYA8-F1
#
_cell.length_a   1.000
_cell.length_b   1.000
_cell.length_c   1.000
_cell.angle_alpha   90.00
_cell.angle_beta   90.00
_cell.angle_gamma   90.00
#
_symmetry.space_group_name_H-M   'P 1'
#
loop_
_entity.id
_entity.type
_entity.pdbx_description
1 polymer ?
#
loop_
_entity_poly.entity_id
_entity_poly.type
_entity_poly.pdbx_seq_one_letter_code
_entity_poly.pdbx_strand_id
1 'polypeptide(L)' 'MKLQTLFLILLAALIFWLVTPLAILPPVAAYVGYRSYRHRRHQYPLMSRSRILMGMLPMLLAFAAVPLLLYAINAGYRA' A
#
# COMPACT_ATOMS: atom_id res chain seq x y z
N MET A 1 5.29 -34.78 -16.40
CA MET A 1 5.59 -33.52 -15.66
C MET A 1 5.74 -33.88 -14.19
N LYS A 2 6.79 -33.41 -13.50
CA LYS A 2 7.08 -33.80 -12.12
C LYS A 2 6.11 -33.09 -11.16
N LEU A 3 5.56 -33.80 -10.18
CA LEU A 3 4.64 -33.27 -9.15
C LEU A 3 5.23 -32.04 -8.43
N GLN A 4 6.55 -32.04 -8.26
CA GLN A 4 7.32 -30.92 -7.71
C GLN A 4 7.14 -29.62 -8.51
N THR A 5 7.08 -29.71 -9.84
CA THR A 5 6.90 -28.53 -10.71
C THR A 5 5.51 -27.94 -10.55
N LEU A 6 4.47 -28.79 -10.43
CA LEU A 6 3.10 -28.34 -10.17
C LEU A 6 2.97 -27.65 -8.81
N PHE A 7 3.58 -28.22 -7.76
CA PHE A 7 3.59 -27.63 -6.42
C PHE A 7 4.27 -26.25 -6.41
N LEU A 8 5.42 -26.12 -7.07
CA LEU A 8 6.13 -24.85 -7.17
C LEU A 8 5.35 -23.78 -7.95
N ILE A 9 4.66 -24.16 -9.04
CA ILE A 9 3.81 -23.24 -9.80
C ILE A 9 2.65 -22.75 -8.92
N LEU A 10 2.01 -23.64 -8.16
CA LEU A 10 0.90 -23.29 -7.30
C LEU A 10 1.33 -22.36 -6.16
N LEU A 11 2.49 -22.64 -5.57
CA LEU A 11 3.10 -21.80 -4.53
C LEU A 11 3.48 -20.42 -5.09
N ALA A 12 4.07 -20.36 -6.28
CA ALA A 12 4.40 -19.11 -6.95
C ALA A 12 3.15 -18.28 -7.28
N ALA A 13 2.07 -18.93 -7.74
CA ALA A 13 0.79 -18.27 -8.00
C ALA A 13 0.18 -17.69 -6.71
N LEU A 14 0.25 -18.42 -5.60
CA LEU A 14 -0.23 -17.95 -4.30
C LEU A 14 0.57 -16.74 -3.80
N ILE A 15 1.90 -16.80 -3.88
CA ILE A 15 2.78 -15.69 -3.50
C ILE A 15 2.50 -14.47 -4.38
N PHE A 16 2.38 -14.66 -5.70
CA PHE A 16 2.06 -13.58 -6.62
C PHE A 16 0.73 -12.92 -6.25
N TRP A 17 -0.29 -13.72 -5.96
CA TRP A 17 -1.61 -13.23 -5.54
C TRP A 17 -1.55 -12.46 -4.22
N LEU A 18 -0.67 -12.84 -3.28
CA LEU A 18 -0.48 -12.16 -2.00
C LEU A 18 0.33 -10.86 -2.11
N VAL A 19 1.33 -10.82 -2.99
CA VAL A 19 2.23 -9.66 -3.19
C VAL A 19 1.57 -8.57 -4.03
N THR A 20 0.73 -8.95 -5.00
CA THR A 20 -0.02 -8.02 -5.85
C THR A 20 -0.79 -6.93 -5.06
N PRO A 21 -1.62 -7.26 -4.05
CA PRO A 21 -2.31 -6.24 -3.26
C PRO A 21 -1.34 -5.40 -2.43
N LEU A 22 -0.23 -5.94 -1.95
CA LEU A 22 0.79 -5.16 -1.21
C LEU A 22 1.47 -4.11 -2.08
N ALA A 23 1.62 -4.36 -3.38
CA ALA A 23 2.18 -3.38 -4.33
C ALA A 23 1.14 -2.34 -4.78
N ILE A 24 -0.13 -2.73 -4.93
CA ILE A 24 -1.19 -1.87 -5.48
C ILE A 24 -1.90 -1.04 -4.40
N LEU A 25 -2.15 -1.60 -3.21
CA LEU A 25 -2.89 -0.91 -2.15
C LEU A 25 -2.20 0.37 -1.67
N PRO A 26 -0.87 0.44 -1.46
CA PRO A 26 -0.22 1.67 -1.00
C PRO A 26 -0.39 2.86 -1.97
N PRO A 27 -0.07 2.77 -3.28
CA PRO A 27 -0.27 3.89 -4.19
C PRO A 27 -1.76 4.24 -4.37
N VAL A 28 -2.66 3.25 -4.36
CA VAL A 28 -4.11 3.50 -4.42
C VAL A 28 -4.59 4.24 -3.16
N ALA A 29 -4.15 3.82 -1.97
CA ALA A 29 -4.48 4.48 -0.71
C ALA A 29 -3.93 5.91 -0.66
N ALA A 30 -2.71 6.15 -1.17
CA ALA A 30 -2.16 7.49 -1.30
C ALA A 30 -3.02 8.37 -2.22
N TYR A 31 -3.40 7.86 -3.40
CA TYR A 31 -4.18 8.60 -4.38
C TYR A 31 -5.60 8.90 -3.87
N VAL A 32 -6.30 7.90 -3.33
CA VAL A 32 -7.64 8.05 -2.78
C VAL A 32 -7.61 8.99 -1.57
N GLY A 33 -6.64 8.83 -0.67
CA GLY A 33 -6.42 9.72 0.47
C GLY A 33 -6.21 11.17 0.04
N TYR A 34 -5.36 11.42 -0.96
CA TYR A 34 -5.14 12.76 -1.52
C TYR A 34 -6.40 13.35 -2.16
N ARG A 35 -7.12 12.55 -2.97
CA ARG A 35 -8.36 12.98 -3.63
C ARG A 35 -9.42 13.36 -2.60
N SER A 36 -9.61 12.54 -1.56
CA SER A 36 -10.54 12.83 -0.46
C SER A 36 -10.12 14.05 0.34
N TYR A 37 -8.82 14.22 0.62
CA TYR A 37 -8.29 15.41 1.29
C TYR A 37 -8.59 16.68 0.50
N ARG A 38 -8.28 16.68 -0.81
CA ARG A 38 -8.52 17.81 -1.70
C ARG A 38 -10.01 18.16 -1.78
N HIS A 39 -10.88 17.16 -1.93
CA HIS A 39 -12.32 17.37 -2.00
C HIS A 39 -12.88 18.01 -0.72
N ARG A 40 -12.46 17.51 0.46
CA ARG A 40 -12.87 18.06 1.77
C ARG A 40 -12.39 19.50 1.97
N ARG A 41 -11.18 19.83 1.52
CA ARG A 41 -10.64 21.21 1.60
C ARG A 41 -11.44 22.21 0.77
N HIS A 42 -11.97 21.78 -0.38
CA HIS A 42 -12.84 22.61 -1.22
C HIS A 42 -14.25 22.78 -0.63
N GLN A 43 -14.79 21.74 0.02
CA GLN A 43 -16.13 21.79 0.63
C GLN A 43 -16.14 22.49 2.00
N TYR A 44 -15.05 22.40 2.76
CA TYR A 44 -14.97 22.91 4.14
C TYR A 44 -13.66 23.68 4.36
N PRO A 45 -13.58 24.95 3.91
CA PRO A 45 -12.37 25.76 3.99
C PRO A 45 -11.94 26.08 5.44
N LEU A 46 -12.86 26.03 6.41
CA LEU A 46 -12.62 26.30 7.83
C LEU A 46 -12.49 25.01 8.69
N MET A 47 -11.94 23.94 8.12
CA MET A 47 -11.74 22.68 8.86
C MET A 47 -10.70 22.83 9.99
N SER A 48 -10.97 22.22 11.15
CA SER A 48 -10.03 22.18 12.28
C SER A 48 -8.75 21.42 11.92
N ARG A 49 -7.60 21.85 12.48
CA ARG A 49 -6.28 21.23 12.27
C ARG A 49 -6.26 19.72 12.55
N SER A 50 -7.05 19.25 13.53
CA SER A 50 -7.17 17.83 13.88
C SER A 50 -7.88 17.01 12.78
N ARG A 51 -8.93 17.54 12.15
CA ARG A 51 -9.59 16.87 11.01
C ARG A 51 -8.70 16.82 9.78
N ILE A 52 -7.87 17.84 9.58
CA ILE A 52 -6.87 17.87 8.51
C ILE A 52 -5.85 16.74 8.72
N LEU A 53 -5.29 16.60 9.93
CA LEU A 53 -4.35 15.52 10.26
C LEU A 53 -4.97 14.13 10.08
N MET A 54 -6.19 13.90 10.58
CA MET A 54 -6.90 12.62 10.36
C MET A 54 -7.17 12.36 8.87
N GLY A 55 -7.43 13.40 8.07
CA GLY A 55 -7.60 13.28 6.61
C GLY A 55 -6.30 12.95 5.86
N MET A 56 -5.14 13.36 6.39
CA MET A 56 -3.83 13.07 5.83
C MET A 56 -3.26 11.70 6.27
N LEU A 57 -3.83 11.11 7.33
CA LEU A 57 -3.42 9.83 7.91
C LEU A 57 -3.32 8.68 6.89
N PRO A 58 -4.28 8.47 5.95
CA PRO A 58 -4.15 7.43 4.93
C PRO A 58 -2.97 7.69 3.98
N MET A 59 -2.69 8.97 3.70
CA MET A 59 -1.60 9.38 2.82
C MET A 59 -0.23 9.20 3.50
N LEU A 60 -0.14 9.53 4.80
CA LEU A 60 1.05 9.28 5.63
C LEU A 60 1.34 7.79 5.80
N LEU A 61 0.30 6.97 6.03
CA LEU A 61 0.45 5.52 6.10
C LEU A 61 0.91 4.93 4.77
N ALA A 62 0.36 5.40 3.65
CA ALA A 62 0.80 4.97 2.32
C ALA A 62 2.26 5.37 2.03
N PHE A 63 2.67 6.59 2.42
CA PHE A 63 4.06 7.02 2.31
C PHE A 63 5.01 6.21 3.18
N ALA A 64 4.60 5.86 4.41
CA ALA A 64 5.39 5.02 5.30
C ALA A 64 5.45 3.56 4.83
N ALA A 65 4.43 3.07 4.14
CA ALA A 65 4.41 1.72 3.59
C ALA A 65 5.47 1.50 2.50
N VAL A 66 5.81 2.51 1.69
CA VAL A 66 6.82 2.40 0.62
C VAL A 66 8.23 2.05 1.14
N PRO A 67 8.84 2.80 2.08
CA PRO A 67 10.15 2.45 2.62
C PRO A 67 10.11 1.15 3.44
N LEU A 68 8.97 0.83 4.07
CA LEU A 68 8.81 -0.43 4.80
C LEU A 68 8.77 -1.64 3.84
N LEU A 69 8.16 -1.47 2.67
CA LEU A 69 8.14 -2.47 1.60
C LEU A 69 9.52 -2.63 0.96
N LEU A 70 10.25 -1.53 0.73
CA LEU A 70 11.65 -1.56 0.29
C LEU A 70 12.57 -2.24 1.31
N TYR A 71 12.37 -1.96 2.61
CA TYR A 71 13.10 -2.62 3.68
C TYR A 71 12.80 -4.12 3.73
N ALA A 72 11.53 -4.52 3.59
CA ALA A 72 11.15 -5.92 3.54
C ALA A 72 11.75 -6.66 2.34
N ILE A 73 11.77 -6.02 1.16
CA ILE A 73 12.44 -6.57 -0.03
C ILE A 73 13.95 -6.71 0.23
N ASN A 74 14.60 -5.67 0.77
CA ASN A 74 16.04 -5.70 1.05
C ASN A 74 16.42 -6.74 2.11
N ALA A 75 15.62 -6.89 3.16
CA ALA A 75 15.79 -7.91 4.19
C ALA A 75 15.61 -9.31 3.62
N GLY A 76 14.60 -9.52 2.76
CA GLY A 76 14.38 -10.78 2.06
C GLY A 76 15.46 -11.10 1.02
N TYR A 77 16.13 -10.10 0.46
CA TYR A 77 17.25 -10.28 -0.48
C TYR A 77 18.57 -10.66 0.21
N ARG A 78 18.69 -10.37 1.52
CA ARG A 78 19.84 -10.73 2.35
C ARG A 78 19.71 -12.09 3.05
N ALA A 79 18.51 -12.66 3.09
CA ALA A 79 18.24 -13.99 3.65
C ALA A 79 18.49 -15.08 2.60
#